data_AF-A0AAV2R659-F1
#
_entry.id   AF-A0AAV2R659-F1
#
_cell.length_a   1.000
_cell.length_b   1.000
_cell.length_c   1.000
_cell.angle_alpha   90.00
_cell.angle_beta   90.00
_cell.angle_gamma   90.00
#
_symmetry.space_group_name_H-M   'P 1'
#
loop_
_entity.id
_entity.type
_entity.pdbx_description
1 polymer ?
#
loop_
_entity_poly.entity_id
_entity_poly.type
_entity_poly.pdbx_seq_one_letter_code
_entity_poly.pdbx_strand_id
1 'polypeptide(L)'
;MKNKNCSHYSYFGPLNWLTGVGWFDTTELYYGGYPDIDANIPDYDIAATYFFVIFSCFIIYLVAILHRVIKLYKTNYIDTTHEMSGNFVKLVLFAWDFNITNQKAANIRHNSIYNQLSELLCEQQLVEEEISLVHWLMSFVWKATCWVILLTLLGLIGWFMHWLVTESLSNETEESLLAYPLIVTAIMFVVPIAFEFIVTLEHYKIPRHNLYATLIRTILLELVILGVLIGSSVWNSSDHNDSSLTKSIKTAMADTKAAESTVRPAKVLEDADNSNCWETELGGQIYRLLIIEFLIQFIFYLPWEALKYMLVKCKILPETYLEFNICRNTLQLIYNQTLLWFG
;
A
#
# COMPACT_ATOMS: atom_id res chain seq x y z
N MET A 1 -0.80 8.71 -35.35
CA MET A 1 -1.11 9.26 -34.02
C MET A 1 -2.61 9.25 -33.86
N LYS A 2 -3.19 8.06 -33.67
CA LYS A 2 -4.55 7.97 -33.10
C LYS A 2 -4.38 8.16 -31.61
N ASN A 3 -4.98 9.21 -31.06
CA ASN A 3 -5.07 9.37 -29.62
C ASN A 3 -6.20 8.45 -29.16
N LYS A 4 -5.95 7.61 -28.14
CA LYS A 4 -7.04 6.95 -27.43
C LYS A 4 -7.88 8.08 -26.83
N ASN A 5 -9.11 8.29 -27.32
CA ASN A 5 -9.95 9.41 -26.88
C ASN A 5 -10.59 9.07 -25.52
N CYS A 6 -9.77 8.97 -24.48
CA CYS A 6 -10.19 8.79 -23.10
C CYS A 6 -10.65 10.10 -22.43
N SER A 7 -10.60 11.22 -23.15
CA SER A 7 -10.88 12.55 -22.62
C SER A 7 -12.38 12.83 -22.60
N HIS A 8 -12.96 12.96 -21.40
CA HIS A 8 -14.37 13.33 -21.31
C HIS A 8 -14.61 14.86 -21.31
N TYR A 9 -13.79 15.71 -20.65
CA TYR A 9 -13.97 17.19 -20.70
C TYR A 9 -12.69 17.99 -20.32
N SER A 10 -12.34 19.03 -21.09
CA SER A 10 -11.14 19.89 -20.87
C SER A 10 -11.36 21.12 -19.95
N TYR A 11 -12.27 21.05 -18.98
CA TYR A 11 -12.51 22.18 -18.06
C TYR A 11 -11.84 21.94 -16.70
N PHE A 12 -11.07 22.93 -16.23
CA PHE A 12 -10.44 22.90 -14.91
C PHE A 12 -11.35 23.56 -13.87
N GLY A 13 -12.00 22.75 -13.02
CA GLY A 13 -12.74 23.19 -11.85
C GLY A 13 -11.98 22.93 -10.54
N PRO A 14 -12.28 23.64 -9.44
CA PRO A 14 -11.65 23.39 -8.14
C PRO A 14 -11.93 21.97 -7.60
N LEU A 15 -13.12 21.42 -7.88
CA LEU A 15 -13.49 20.06 -7.49
C LEU A 15 -12.74 19.02 -8.33
N ASN A 16 -12.40 19.34 -9.58
CA ASN A 16 -11.63 18.48 -10.49
C ASN A 16 -10.20 18.27 -9.98
N TRP A 17 -9.67 19.19 -9.18
CA TRP A 17 -8.41 18.98 -8.47
C TRP A 17 -8.50 17.85 -7.44
N LEU A 18 -9.65 17.69 -6.77
CA LEU A 18 -9.85 16.63 -5.77
C LEU A 18 -10.22 15.30 -6.42
N THR A 19 -11.04 15.34 -7.48
CA THR A 19 -11.53 14.13 -8.17
C THR A 19 -10.54 13.60 -9.21
N GLY A 20 -9.58 14.41 -9.66
CA GLY A 20 -8.59 14.01 -10.66
C GLY A 20 -9.16 13.78 -12.06
N VAL A 21 -10.39 14.23 -12.34
CA VAL A 21 -11.05 14.02 -13.65
C VAL A 21 -10.91 15.23 -14.57
N GLY A 22 -10.95 15.00 -15.88
CA GLY A 22 -11.02 16.04 -16.90
C GLY A 22 -9.65 16.48 -17.42
N TRP A 23 -9.10 17.59 -16.90
CA TRP A 23 -7.79 18.08 -17.38
C TRP A 23 -6.66 17.07 -17.17
N PHE A 24 -6.69 16.36 -16.04
CA PHE A 24 -5.67 15.37 -15.70
C PHE A 24 -5.62 14.18 -16.68
N ASP A 25 -6.73 13.85 -17.34
CA ASP A 25 -6.79 12.77 -18.34
C ASP A 25 -5.88 13.03 -19.56
N THR A 26 -5.55 14.30 -19.80
CA THR A 26 -4.64 14.72 -20.88
C THR A 26 -3.21 14.96 -20.42
N THR A 27 -2.94 14.84 -19.11
CA THR A 27 -1.61 15.06 -18.56
C THR A 27 -0.78 13.79 -18.55
N GLU A 28 0.55 13.95 -18.57
CA GLU A 28 1.52 12.86 -18.44
C GLU A 28 1.48 12.18 -17.05
N LEU A 29 0.62 12.64 -16.13
CA LEU A 29 0.41 12.02 -14.83
C LEU A 29 -0.27 10.65 -14.96
N TYR A 30 -1.10 10.44 -15.99
CA TYR A 30 -1.77 9.17 -16.22
C TYR A 30 -1.17 8.45 -17.43
N TYR A 31 -0.96 7.15 -17.31
CA TYR A 31 -0.38 6.32 -18.36
C TYR A 31 -1.21 6.35 -19.67
N GLY A 32 -2.53 6.52 -19.58
CA GLY A 32 -3.41 6.63 -20.75
C GLY A 32 -3.27 7.92 -21.56
N GLY A 33 -2.45 8.89 -21.11
CA GLY A 33 -2.11 10.09 -21.87
C GLY A 33 -1.06 9.86 -22.97
N TYR A 34 -0.38 8.71 -22.96
CA TYR A 34 0.62 8.37 -23.99
C TYR A 34 -0.05 7.86 -25.28
N PRO A 35 0.23 8.46 -26.45
CA PRO A 35 -0.39 8.05 -27.71
C PRO A 35 0.22 6.75 -28.23
N ASP A 36 -0.60 5.91 -28.88
CA ASP A 36 -0.11 4.76 -29.62
C ASP A 36 0.67 5.25 -30.87
N ILE A 37 1.91 4.78 -31.02
CA ILE A 37 2.74 5.10 -32.19
C ILE A 37 2.45 4.09 -33.29
N ASP A 38 1.87 4.57 -34.39
CA ASP A 38 1.73 3.84 -35.66
C ASP A 38 3.10 3.71 -36.37
N ALA A 39 4.08 3.07 -35.72
CA ALA A 39 5.30 2.63 -36.40
C ALA A 39 5.00 1.25 -37.01
N ASN A 40 5.73 0.85 -38.08
CA ASN A 40 5.61 -0.47 -38.76
C ASN A 40 5.99 -1.68 -37.87
N ILE A 41 5.81 -1.57 -36.55
CA ILE A 41 6.03 -2.56 -35.51
C ILE A 41 4.61 -2.98 -35.07
N PRO A 42 4.27 -4.29 -35.07
CA PRO A 42 2.94 -4.73 -34.68
C PRO A 42 2.65 -4.36 -33.22
N ASP A 43 1.45 -3.81 -32.96
CA ASP A 43 0.79 -3.57 -31.67
C ASP A 43 1.75 -3.29 -30.49
N TYR A 44 2.51 -2.20 -30.56
CA TYR A 44 3.37 -1.76 -29.47
C TYR A 44 2.66 -0.72 -28.60
N ASP A 45 2.17 -1.14 -27.43
CA ASP A 45 1.58 -0.25 -26.43
C ASP A 45 2.69 0.43 -25.60
N ILE A 46 2.77 1.75 -25.73
CA ILE A 46 3.81 2.57 -25.10
C ILE A 46 3.56 2.71 -23.61
N ALA A 47 2.30 2.85 -23.20
CA ALA A 47 1.92 3.07 -21.82
C ALA A 47 2.29 1.84 -20.98
N ALA A 48 1.91 0.65 -21.45
CA ALA A 48 2.30 -0.62 -20.83
C ALA A 48 3.82 -0.80 -20.81
N THR A 49 4.53 -0.46 -21.89
CA THR A 49 5.99 -0.63 -21.93
C THR A 49 6.71 0.30 -20.95
N TYR A 50 6.28 1.56 -20.84
CA TYR A 50 6.85 2.51 -19.87
C TYR A 50 6.63 2.03 -18.44
N PHE A 51 5.43 1.54 -18.12
CA PHE A 51 5.11 0.94 -16.83
C PHE A 51 6.05 -0.23 -16.50
N PHE A 52 6.23 -1.19 -17.41
CA PHE A 52 7.11 -2.35 -17.18
C PHE A 52 8.59 -1.96 -17.08
N VAL A 53 9.05 -0.96 -17.84
CA VAL A 53 10.43 -0.46 -17.77
C VAL A 53 10.69 0.23 -16.43
N ILE A 54 9.79 1.10 -15.97
CA ILE A 54 9.89 1.73 -14.65
C ILE A 54 9.88 0.67 -13.56
N PHE A 55 8.93 -0.26 -13.61
CA PHE A 55 8.82 -1.34 -12.64
C PHE A 55 10.10 -2.19 -12.59
N SER A 56 10.64 -2.56 -13.74
CA SER A 56 11.88 -3.34 -13.84
C SER A 56 13.09 -2.56 -13.30
N CYS A 57 13.21 -1.28 -13.66
CA CYS A 57 14.23 -0.38 -13.12
C CYS A 57 14.12 -0.28 -11.59
N PHE A 58 12.91 -0.12 -11.06
CA PHE A 58 12.65 -0.07 -9.63
C PHE A 58 13.11 -1.35 -8.92
N ILE A 59 12.76 -2.53 -9.44
CA ILE A 59 13.19 -3.81 -8.86
C ILE A 59 14.72 -3.93 -8.87
N ILE A 60 15.38 -3.53 -9.97
CA ILE A 60 16.85 -3.52 -10.06
C ILE A 60 17.45 -2.57 -9.01
N TYR A 61 16.92 -1.36 -8.87
CA TYR A 61 17.38 -0.39 -7.86
C TYR A 61 17.14 -0.90 -6.44
N LEU A 62 15.96 -1.49 -6.17
CA LEU A 62 15.61 -2.05 -4.87
C LEU A 62 16.55 -3.19 -4.50
N VAL A 63 16.82 -4.12 -5.42
CA VAL A 63 17.78 -5.21 -5.19
C VAL A 63 19.19 -4.66 -4.99
N ALA A 64 19.61 -3.66 -5.78
CA ALA A 64 20.93 -3.05 -5.65
C ALA A 64 21.10 -2.33 -4.29
N ILE A 65 20.07 -1.58 -3.85
CA ILE A 65 20.04 -0.91 -2.55
C ILE A 65 20.01 -1.95 -1.44
N LEU A 66 19.14 -2.94 -1.50
CA LEU A 66 19.04 -4.00 -0.51
C LEU A 66 20.38 -4.74 -0.36
N HIS A 67 21.03 -5.06 -1.47
CA HIS A 67 22.35 -5.69 -1.45
C HIS A 67 23.40 -4.80 -0.79
N ARG A 68 23.41 -3.49 -1.10
CA ARG A 68 24.29 -2.52 -0.45
C ARG A 68 23.99 -2.36 1.04
N VAL A 69 22.71 -2.32 1.43
CA VAL A 69 22.27 -2.21 2.82
C VAL A 69 22.62 -3.47 3.59
N ILE A 70 22.40 -4.67 3.05
CA ILE A 70 22.80 -5.93 3.70
C ILE A 70 24.32 -5.99 3.84
N LYS A 71 25.08 -5.59 2.82
CA LYS A 71 26.54 -5.54 2.89
C LYS A 71 27.01 -4.54 3.95
N LEU A 72 26.46 -3.33 3.96
CA LEU A 72 26.76 -2.29 4.93
C LEU A 72 26.36 -2.72 6.35
N TYR A 73 25.18 -3.33 6.49
CA TYR A 73 24.69 -3.87 7.73
C TYR A 73 25.62 -4.98 8.21
N LYS A 74 25.98 -5.93 7.36
CA LYS A 74 26.91 -7.00 7.71
C LYS A 74 28.26 -6.44 8.16
N THR A 75 28.83 -5.47 7.45
CA THR A 75 30.10 -4.86 7.86
C THR A 75 29.96 -4.09 9.19
N ASN A 76 28.97 -3.21 9.32
CA ASN A 76 28.78 -2.39 10.54
C ASN A 76 28.28 -3.21 11.75
N TYR A 77 27.52 -4.28 11.51
CA TYR A 77 26.98 -5.17 12.54
C TYR A 77 28.06 -6.13 13.05
N ILE A 78 28.95 -6.63 12.17
CA ILE A 78 30.09 -7.45 12.58
C ILE A 78 31.02 -6.65 13.52
N ASP A 79 31.20 -5.35 13.28
CA ASP A 79 32.03 -4.49 14.14
C ASP A 79 31.37 -4.14 15.49
N THR A 80 30.04 -4.11 15.58
CA THR A 80 29.32 -3.73 16.82
C THR A 80 28.89 -4.90 17.69
N THR A 81 28.68 -6.09 17.12
CA THR A 81 28.12 -7.24 17.87
C THR A 81 29.14 -8.24 18.36
N HIS A 82 30.32 -8.36 17.73
CA HIS A 82 31.38 -9.21 18.29
C HIS A 82 31.90 -8.67 19.64
N GLU A 83 31.70 -7.37 19.91
CA GLU A 83 31.97 -6.76 21.21
C GLU A 83 30.82 -6.85 22.23
N MET A 84 29.54 -7.03 21.84
CA MET A 84 28.43 -6.94 22.81
C MET A 84 27.34 -8.03 22.78
N SER A 85 27.16 -8.83 21.73
CA SER A 85 25.96 -9.71 21.64
C SER A 85 26.14 -11.13 22.19
N GLY A 86 27.31 -11.47 22.74
CA GLY A 86 27.57 -12.83 23.21
C GLY A 86 27.38 -13.07 24.69
N ASN A 87 27.65 -12.06 25.53
CA ASN A 87 27.66 -12.24 26.99
C ASN A 87 26.97 -11.06 27.66
N PHE A 88 25.96 -11.33 28.49
CA PHE A 88 25.42 -10.39 29.48
C PHE A 88 26.55 -9.60 30.18
N VAL A 89 27.64 -10.29 30.51
CA VAL A 89 28.86 -9.73 31.10
C VAL A 89 29.48 -8.63 30.24
N LYS A 90 29.53 -8.78 28.91
CA LYS A 90 30.10 -7.75 28.02
C LYS A 90 29.22 -6.50 27.99
N LEU A 91 27.90 -6.66 27.94
CA LEU A 91 26.99 -5.52 27.98
C LEU A 91 27.10 -4.77 29.32
N VAL A 92 27.11 -5.49 30.45
CA VAL A 92 27.25 -4.85 31.78
C VAL A 92 28.61 -4.15 31.96
N LEU A 93 29.69 -4.71 31.41
CA LEU A 93 31.05 -4.17 31.58
C LEU A 93 31.41 -3.08 30.55
N PHE A 94 30.94 -3.17 29.31
CA PHE A 94 31.34 -2.29 28.21
C PHE A 94 30.26 -1.27 27.79
N ALA A 95 29.03 -1.32 28.32
CA ALA A 95 28.00 -0.36 27.96
C ALA A 95 28.22 1.06 28.54
N TRP A 96 29.18 1.24 29.44
CA TRP A 96 29.52 2.52 30.05
C TRP A 96 30.19 3.45 29.03
N ASP A 97 29.54 4.57 28.73
CA ASP A 97 30.08 5.63 27.88
C ASP A 97 30.25 6.92 28.70
N PHE A 98 31.49 7.33 28.92
CA PHE A 98 31.84 8.53 29.69
C PHE A 98 31.90 9.81 28.84
N ASN A 99 31.73 9.71 27.52
CA ASN A 99 31.84 10.85 26.61
C ASN A 99 30.52 11.63 26.45
N ILE A 100 29.44 11.16 27.08
CA ILE A 100 28.13 11.81 27.03
C ILE A 100 28.07 12.95 28.05
N THR A 101 28.18 14.19 27.57
CA THR A 101 28.10 15.40 28.41
C THR A 101 26.67 15.90 28.65
N ASN A 102 25.71 15.47 27.83
CA ASN A 102 24.32 15.92 27.92
C ASN A 102 23.48 14.97 28.80
N GLN A 103 22.92 15.49 29.89
CA GLN A 103 22.10 14.73 30.84
C GLN A 103 20.90 14.02 30.18
N LYS A 104 20.25 14.67 29.20
CA LYS A 104 19.11 14.06 28.49
C LYS A 104 19.56 12.85 27.66
N ALA A 105 20.69 12.99 26.97
CA ALA A 105 21.27 11.91 26.20
C ALA A 105 21.74 10.75 27.11
N ALA A 106 22.28 11.08 28.28
CA ALA A 106 22.67 10.08 29.29
C ALA A 106 21.47 9.28 29.81
N ASN A 107 20.34 9.94 30.10
CA ASN A 107 19.10 9.25 30.51
C ASN A 107 18.56 8.33 29.41
N ILE A 108 18.56 8.77 28.14
CA ILE A 108 18.14 7.93 27.01
C ILE A 108 19.06 6.71 26.86
N ARG A 109 20.38 6.91 26.97
CA ARG A 109 21.36 5.82 26.90
C ARG A 109 21.17 4.83 28.05
N HIS A 110 20.95 5.32 29.27
CA HIS A 110 20.69 4.50 30.45
C HIS A 110 19.41 3.67 30.27
N ASN A 111 18.30 4.29 29.85
CA ASN A 111 17.04 3.58 29.61
C ASN A 111 17.17 2.54 28.48
N SER A 112 17.93 2.86 27.43
CA SER A 112 18.21 1.92 26.35
C SER A 112 18.98 0.68 26.84
N ILE A 113 20.02 0.86 27.67
CA ILE A 113 20.80 -0.24 28.25
C ILE A 113 19.93 -1.05 29.22
N TYR A 114 19.14 -0.39 30.07
CA TYR A 114 18.20 -1.05 30.98
C TYR A 114 17.21 -1.95 30.22
N ASN A 115 16.59 -1.42 29.16
CA ASN A 115 15.65 -2.19 28.33
C ASN A 115 16.35 -3.38 27.65
N GLN A 116 17.57 -3.20 27.13
CA GLN A 116 18.33 -4.30 26.52
C GLN A 116 18.68 -5.41 27.53
N LEU A 117 19.08 -5.06 28.75
CA LEU A 117 19.38 -6.03 29.80
C LEU A 117 18.11 -6.77 30.26
N SER A 118 17.02 -6.03 30.47
CA SER A 118 15.72 -6.60 30.83
C SER A 118 15.25 -7.62 29.78
N GLU A 119 15.43 -7.26 28.50
CA GLU A 119 15.06 -8.12 27.38
C GLU A 119 15.91 -9.39 27.30
N LEU A 120 17.24 -9.28 27.47
CA LEU A 120 18.13 -10.45 27.51
C LEU A 120 17.81 -11.38 28.68
N LEU A 121 17.47 -10.82 29.86
CA LEU A 121 17.07 -11.61 31.02
C LEU A 121 15.74 -12.33 30.79
N CYS A 122 14.78 -11.66 30.15
CA CYS A 122 13.50 -12.26 29.78
C CYS A 122 13.68 -13.40 28.77
N GLU A 123 14.53 -13.23 27.77
CA GLU A 123 14.83 -14.27 26.78
C GLU A 123 15.45 -15.52 27.43
N GLN A 124 16.36 -15.35 28.39
CA GLN A 124 16.93 -16.47 29.16
C GLN A 124 15.88 -17.20 30.00
N GLN A 125 15.03 -16.48 30.72
CA GLN A 125 13.98 -17.08 31.55
C GLN A 125 12.98 -17.90 30.71
N LEU A 126 12.69 -17.46 29.48
CA LEU A 126 11.79 -18.16 28.57
C LEU A 126 12.36 -19.47 28.01
N VAL A 127 13.69 -19.58 27.91
CA VAL A 127 14.37 -20.82 27.46
C VAL A 127 14.36 -21.90 28.55
N GLU A 128 14.35 -21.48 29.81
CA GLU A 128 14.41 -22.39 30.97
C GLU A 128 13.02 -22.97 31.35
N GLU A 129 11.93 -22.35 30.87
CA GLU A 129 10.60 -22.97 30.89
C GLU A 129 10.51 -24.10 29.84
N GLU A 130 10.70 -25.36 30.26
CA GLU A 130 10.39 -26.51 29.42
C GLU A 130 8.87 -26.55 29.12
N ILE A 131 8.49 -26.17 27.90
CA ILE A 131 7.08 -26.13 27.49
C ILE A 131 6.60 -27.57 27.23
N SER A 132 5.64 -28.03 28.02
CA SER A 132 4.91 -29.28 27.77
C SER A 132 4.28 -29.29 26.37
N LEU A 133 4.43 -30.40 25.63
CA LEU A 133 3.92 -30.56 24.25
C LEU A 133 2.42 -30.26 24.11
N VAL A 134 1.62 -30.53 25.15
CA VAL A 134 0.17 -30.25 25.13
C VAL A 134 -0.11 -28.75 25.19
N HIS A 135 0.63 -28.01 26.03
CA HIS A 135 0.53 -26.55 26.11
C HIS A 135 1.05 -25.90 24.82
N TRP A 136 2.10 -26.46 24.22
CA TRP A 136 2.59 -26.04 22.91
C TRP A 136 1.55 -26.23 21.81
N LEU A 137 0.92 -27.41 21.73
CA LEU A 137 -0.15 -27.70 20.76
C LEU A 137 -1.35 -26.77 20.94
N MET A 138 -1.80 -26.54 22.18
CA MET A 138 -2.93 -25.63 22.45
C MET A 138 -2.62 -24.17 22.07
N SER A 139 -1.41 -23.69 22.36
CA SER A 139 -0.97 -22.35 21.93
C SER A 139 -0.89 -22.25 20.40
N PHE A 140 -0.43 -23.30 19.74
CA PHE A 140 -0.41 -23.37 18.28
C PHE A 140 -1.82 -23.34 17.67
N VAL A 141 -2.76 -24.12 18.22
CA VAL A 141 -4.16 -24.13 17.77
C VAL A 141 -4.81 -22.77 17.96
N TRP A 142 -4.59 -22.11 19.10
CA TRP A 142 -5.10 -20.75 19.36
C TRP A 142 -4.57 -19.76 18.32
N LYS A 143 -3.25 -19.76 18.07
CA LYS A 143 -2.63 -18.90 17.06
C LYS A 143 -3.15 -19.21 15.65
N ALA A 144 -3.27 -20.48 15.28
CA ALA A 144 -3.81 -20.89 14.00
C ALA A 144 -5.26 -20.39 13.83
N THR A 145 -6.06 -20.44 14.89
CA THR A 145 -7.43 -19.90 14.89
C THR A 145 -7.43 -18.40 14.65
N CYS A 146 -6.57 -17.64 15.33
CA CYS A 146 -6.44 -16.20 15.11
C CYS A 146 -5.98 -15.87 13.68
N TRP A 147 -5.06 -16.64 13.11
CA TRP A 147 -4.63 -16.49 11.71
C TRP A 147 -5.75 -16.79 10.71
N VAL A 148 -6.56 -17.83 10.96
CA VAL A 148 -7.74 -18.12 10.13
C VAL A 148 -8.74 -16.97 10.19
N ILE A 149 -9.07 -16.47 11.39
CA ILE A 149 -9.94 -15.30 11.56
C ILE A 149 -9.39 -14.09 10.80
N LEU A 150 -8.08 -13.84 10.89
CA LEU A 150 -7.43 -12.76 10.17
C LEU A 150 -7.54 -12.91 8.64
N LEU A 151 -7.26 -14.11 8.10
CA LEU A 151 -7.38 -14.37 6.67
C LEU A 151 -8.83 -14.23 6.19
N THR A 152 -9.80 -14.66 6.99
CA THR A 152 -11.22 -14.45 6.65
C THR A 152 -11.58 -12.97 6.65
N LEU A 153 -11.10 -12.20 7.62
CA LEU A 153 -11.34 -10.75 7.70
C LEU A 153 -10.69 -10.04 6.50
N LEU A 154 -9.45 -10.36 6.16
CA LEU A 154 -8.76 -9.82 4.99
C LEU A 154 -9.49 -10.15 3.69
N GLY A 155 -9.98 -11.38 3.55
CA GLY A 155 -10.77 -11.79 2.39
C GLY A 155 -12.11 -11.05 2.30
N LEU A 156 -12.81 -10.86 3.41
CA LEU A 156 -14.05 -10.08 3.47
C LEU A 156 -13.82 -8.61 3.13
N ILE A 157 -12.76 -8.00 3.65
CA ILE A 157 -12.36 -6.63 3.30
C ILE A 157 -12.05 -6.57 1.80
N GLY A 158 -11.24 -7.49 1.27
CA GLY A 158 -10.91 -7.52 -0.16
C GLY A 158 -12.15 -7.66 -1.06
N TRP A 159 -13.09 -8.54 -0.69
CA TRP A 159 -14.35 -8.71 -1.40
C TRP A 159 -15.24 -7.45 -1.34
N PHE A 160 -15.38 -6.86 -0.15
CA PHE A 160 -16.14 -5.63 0.04
C PHE A 160 -15.54 -4.48 -0.76
N MET A 161 -14.21 -4.38 -0.80
CA MET A 161 -13.50 -3.36 -1.55
C MET A 161 -13.69 -3.54 -3.06
N HIS A 162 -13.63 -4.77 -3.56
CA HIS A 162 -13.91 -5.07 -4.96
C HIS A 162 -15.34 -4.66 -5.35
N TRP A 163 -16.32 -5.03 -4.53
CA TRP A 163 -17.70 -4.58 -4.70
C TRP A 163 -17.78 -3.05 -4.77
N LEU A 164 -17.14 -2.37 -3.83
CA LEU A 164 -17.19 -0.92 -3.72
C LEU A 164 -16.58 -0.24 -4.95
N VAL A 165 -15.45 -0.75 -5.46
CA VAL A 165 -14.85 -0.28 -6.72
C VAL A 165 -15.85 -0.44 -7.87
N THR A 166 -16.42 -1.64 -8.04
CA THR A 166 -17.36 -1.90 -9.15
C THR A 166 -18.61 -1.02 -9.11
N GLU A 167 -19.15 -0.76 -7.92
CA GLU A 167 -20.31 0.13 -7.73
C GLU A 167 -19.93 1.61 -7.96
N SER A 168 -18.74 2.02 -7.53
CA SER A 168 -18.25 3.40 -7.74
C SER A 168 -18.00 3.68 -9.22
N LEU A 169 -17.58 2.67 -9.99
CA LEU A 169 -17.41 2.72 -11.43
C LEU A 169 -18.74 2.88 -12.15
N SER A 170 -19.74 2.09 -11.75
CA SER A 170 -21.02 2.04 -12.47
C SER A 170 -21.88 3.29 -12.29
N ASN A 171 -21.73 4.01 -11.17
CA ASN A 171 -22.63 5.09 -10.79
C ASN A 171 -22.14 6.50 -11.13
N GLU A 172 -21.03 6.68 -11.89
CA GLU A 172 -20.43 7.94 -12.43
C GLU A 172 -20.95 9.27 -11.81
N THR A 173 -20.99 9.36 -10.49
CA THR A 173 -21.46 10.54 -9.77
C THR A 173 -20.30 11.06 -8.94
N GLU A 174 -20.10 12.38 -8.92
CA GLU A 174 -18.95 13.00 -8.26
C GLU A 174 -18.85 12.62 -6.77
N GLU A 175 -20.00 12.42 -6.11
CA GLU A 175 -20.08 11.97 -4.72
C GLU A 175 -19.61 10.52 -4.55
N SER A 176 -19.97 9.64 -5.47
CA SER A 176 -19.58 8.21 -5.44
C SER A 176 -18.09 8.03 -5.72
N LEU A 177 -17.50 8.90 -6.54
CA LEU A 177 -16.07 8.89 -6.87
C LEU A 177 -15.16 9.25 -5.67
N LEU A 178 -15.66 10.06 -4.74
CA LEU A 178 -14.94 10.45 -3.51
C LEU A 178 -15.26 9.51 -2.33
N ALA A 179 -16.38 8.81 -2.37
CA ALA A 179 -16.78 7.86 -1.34
C ALA A 179 -15.80 6.67 -1.25
N TYR A 180 -15.34 6.13 -2.39
CA TYR A 180 -14.37 5.03 -2.42
C TYR A 180 -13.08 5.33 -1.65
N PRO A 181 -12.28 6.35 -2.03
CA PRO A 181 -11.03 6.66 -1.35
C PRO A 181 -11.23 7.05 0.13
N LEU A 182 -12.35 7.70 0.49
CA LEU A 182 -12.68 7.96 1.89
C LEU A 182 -12.89 6.65 2.70
N ILE A 183 -13.59 5.68 2.13
CA ILE A 183 -13.85 4.40 2.79
C ILE A 183 -12.57 3.57 2.89
N VAL A 184 -11.75 3.55 1.83
CA VAL A 184 -10.45 2.86 1.81
C VAL A 184 -9.55 3.39 2.94
N THR A 185 -9.41 4.71 3.02
CA THR A 185 -8.58 5.35 4.06
C THR A 185 -9.09 5.12 5.47
N ALA A 186 -10.41 5.13 5.67
CA ALA A 186 -11.01 4.78 6.95
C ALA A 186 -10.70 3.32 7.34
N ILE A 187 -10.77 2.38 6.40
CA ILE A 187 -10.40 0.97 6.62
C ILE A 187 -8.91 0.85 6.98
N MET A 188 -8.02 1.54 6.26
CA MET A 188 -6.59 1.55 6.56
C MET A 188 -6.25 2.14 7.93
N PHE A 189 -7.09 3.01 8.48
CA PHE A 189 -6.92 3.52 9.83
C PHE A 189 -7.49 2.56 10.90
N VAL A 190 -8.71 2.05 10.70
CA VAL A 190 -9.45 1.25 11.70
C VAL A 190 -8.92 -0.17 11.82
N VAL A 191 -8.57 -0.82 10.70
CA VAL A 191 -8.20 -2.23 10.70
C VAL A 191 -6.88 -2.50 11.44
N PRO A 192 -5.82 -1.70 11.31
CA PRO A 192 -4.62 -1.88 12.13
C PRO A 192 -4.86 -1.77 13.64
N ILE A 193 -5.82 -0.92 14.07
CA ILE A 193 -6.22 -0.83 15.48
C ILE A 193 -6.89 -2.13 15.93
N ALA A 194 -7.73 -2.73 15.08
CA ALA A 194 -8.30 -4.05 15.34
C ALA A 194 -7.23 -5.15 15.37
N PHE A 195 -6.21 -5.08 14.52
CA PHE A 195 -5.08 -6.02 14.55
C PHE A 195 -4.29 -5.93 15.86
N GLU A 196 -4.06 -4.74 16.39
CA GLU A 196 -3.44 -4.57 17.71
C GLU A 196 -4.28 -5.22 18.81
N PHE A 197 -5.61 -5.06 18.77
CA PHE A 197 -6.50 -5.75 19.70
C PHE A 197 -6.39 -7.28 19.57
N ILE A 198 -6.41 -7.81 18.35
CA ILE A 198 -6.27 -9.27 18.11
C ILE A 198 -4.90 -9.78 18.60
N VAL A 199 -3.82 -9.04 18.38
CA VAL A 199 -2.47 -9.43 18.87
C VAL A 199 -2.42 -9.43 20.39
N THR A 200 -3.10 -8.49 21.07
CA THR A 200 -3.19 -8.54 22.53
C THR A 200 -3.92 -9.79 23.03
N LEU A 201 -4.87 -10.36 22.27
CA LEU A 201 -5.51 -11.64 22.60
C LEU A 201 -4.62 -12.85 22.36
N GLU A 202 -3.61 -12.74 21.50
CA GLU A 202 -2.69 -13.84 21.17
C GLU A 202 -1.57 -14.02 22.21
N HIS A 203 -1.39 -13.08 23.14
CA HIS A 203 -0.46 -13.14 24.29
C HIS A 203 0.91 -13.73 23.90
N TYR A 204 1.62 -13.12 22.95
CA TYR A 204 2.98 -13.57 22.66
C TYR A 204 3.87 -13.33 23.88
N LYS A 205 4.67 -14.34 24.23
CA LYS A 205 5.61 -14.29 25.36
C LYS A 205 6.67 -13.17 25.21
N ILE A 206 6.95 -12.75 23.97
CA ILE A 206 7.99 -11.76 23.65
C ILE A 206 7.33 -10.54 22.99
N PRO A 207 7.55 -9.31 23.50
CA PRO A 207 6.92 -8.10 22.98
C PRO A 207 7.34 -7.77 21.53
N ARG A 208 8.57 -8.11 21.12
CA ARG A 208 9.03 -7.95 19.73
C ARG A 208 8.16 -8.74 18.74
N HIS A 209 7.72 -9.94 19.12
CA HIS A 209 6.88 -10.76 18.23
C HIS A 209 5.48 -10.15 18.06
N ASN A 210 4.93 -9.48 19.08
CA ASN A 210 3.68 -8.72 18.94
C ASN A 210 3.81 -7.65 17.84
N LEU A 211 4.90 -6.87 17.88
CA LEU A 211 5.16 -5.82 16.91
C LEU A 211 5.32 -6.39 15.49
N TYR A 212 6.12 -7.45 15.32
CA TYR A 212 6.30 -8.07 14.00
C TYR A 212 5.01 -8.68 13.45
N ALA A 213 4.19 -9.32 14.29
CA ALA A 213 2.91 -9.88 13.87
C ALA A 213 1.96 -8.77 13.39
N THR A 214 1.83 -7.68 14.14
CA THR A 214 1.01 -6.52 13.71
C THR A 214 1.53 -5.94 12.40
N LEU A 215 2.84 -5.75 12.24
CA LEU A 215 3.42 -5.18 11.02
C LEU A 215 3.17 -6.07 9.79
N ILE A 216 3.38 -7.39 9.91
CA ILE A 216 3.11 -8.33 8.81
C ILE A 216 1.64 -8.27 8.40
N ARG A 217 0.72 -8.17 9.36
CA ARG A 217 -0.73 -8.08 9.09
C ARG A 217 -1.11 -6.79 8.38
N THR A 218 -0.51 -5.67 8.79
CA THR A 218 -0.71 -4.38 8.12
C THR A 218 -0.15 -4.40 6.70
N ILE A 219 1.04 -4.99 6.48
CA ILE A 219 1.59 -5.20 5.12
C ILE A 219 0.64 -6.06 4.27
N LEU A 220 0.11 -7.16 4.82
CA LEU A 220 -0.84 -8.01 4.10
C LEU A 220 -2.12 -7.25 3.73
N LEU A 221 -2.63 -6.39 4.61
CA LEU A 221 -3.78 -5.53 4.32
C LEU A 221 -3.48 -4.55 3.17
N GLU A 222 -2.34 -3.87 3.21
CA GLU A 222 -1.89 -2.95 2.15
C GLU A 222 -1.77 -3.67 0.80
N LEU A 223 -1.20 -4.88 0.78
CA LEU A 223 -1.10 -5.71 -0.42
C LEU A 223 -2.48 -6.13 -0.95
N VAL A 224 -3.45 -6.44 -0.07
CA VAL A 224 -4.82 -6.76 -0.50
C VAL A 224 -5.49 -5.55 -1.14
N ILE A 225 -5.34 -4.35 -0.57
CA ILE A 225 -5.91 -3.12 -1.14
C ILE A 225 -5.32 -2.82 -2.52
N LEU A 226 -3.99 -2.84 -2.64
CA LEU A 226 -3.31 -2.65 -3.92
C LEU A 226 -3.70 -3.73 -4.94
N GLY A 227 -3.76 -4.98 -4.51
CA GLY A 227 -4.14 -6.12 -5.34
C GLY A 227 -5.58 -6.03 -5.85
N VAL A 228 -6.52 -5.57 -5.02
CA VAL A 228 -7.91 -5.34 -5.44
C VAL A 228 -7.99 -4.21 -6.44
N LEU A 229 -7.29 -3.08 -6.20
CA LEU A 229 -7.31 -1.91 -7.08
C LEU A 229 -6.81 -2.24 -8.50
N ILE A 230 -5.65 -2.91 -8.59
CA ILE A 230 -5.06 -3.35 -9.85
C ILE A 230 -5.88 -4.49 -10.46
N GLY A 231 -6.32 -5.44 -9.64
CA GLY A 231 -7.11 -6.58 -10.10
C GLY A 231 -8.44 -6.17 -10.70
N SER A 232 -9.16 -5.23 -10.09
CA SER A 232 -10.44 -4.72 -10.60
C SER A 232 -10.28 -3.94 -11.91
N SER A 233 -9.23 -3.12 -12.05
CA SER A 233 -9.02 -2.34 -13.27
C SER A 233 -8.62 -3.24 -14.44
N VAL A 234 -7.74 -4.23 -14.20
CA VAL A 234 -7.33 -5.21 -15.22
C VAL A 234 -8.49 -6.13 -15.61
N TRP A 235 -9.32 -6.56 -14.65
CA TRP A 235 -10.50 -7.37 -14.92
C TRP A 235 -11.53 -6.60 -15.77
N ASN A 236 -11.79 -5.33 -15.44
CA ASN A 236 -12.68 -4.47 -16.22
C ASN A 236 -12.19 -4.30 -17.67
N SER A 237 -10.88 -4.14 -17.86
CA SER A 237 -10.26 -4.09 -19.18
C SER A 237 -10.46 -5.40 -19.98
N SER A 238 -10.40 -6.54 -19.30
CA SER A 238 -10.59 -7.84 -19.93
C SER A 238 -12.04 -8.08 -20.39
N ASP A 239 -13.03 -7.68 -19.59
CA ASP A 239 -14.45 -7.90 -19.89
C ASP A 239 -14.92 -7.04 -21.09
N HIS A 240 -14.39 -5.81 -21.18
CA HIS A 240 -14.74 -4.89 -22.25
C HIS A 240 -14.15 -5.32 -23.62
N ASN A 241 -12.97 -5.96 -23.63
CA ASN A 241 -12.36 -6.50 -24.85
C ASN A 241 -13.17 -7.66 -25.48
N ASP A 242 -13.79 -8.52 -24.68
CA ASP A 242 -14.61 -9.63 -25.21
C ASP A 242 -15.95 -9.12 -25.78
N SER A 243 -16.48 -8.06 -25.15
CA SER A 243 -17.69 -7.37 -25.62
C SER A 243 -17.49 -6.63 -26.96
N SER A 244 -16.32 -6.02 -27.19
CA SER A 244 -16.02 -5.29 -28.42
C SER A 244 -15.83 -6.24 -29.61
N LEU A 245 -15.19 -7.39 -29.39
CA LEU A 245 -14.99 -8.44 -30.40
C LEU A 245 -16.34 -9.05 -30.82
N THR A 246 -17.20 -9.40 -29.85
CA THR A 246 -18.54 -9.95 -30.15
C THR A 246 -19.46 -8.94 -30.83
N LYS A 247 -19.36 -7.64 -30.48
CA LYS A 247 -20.10 -6.57 -31.16
C LYS A 247 -19.62 -6.40 -32.60
N SER A 248 -18.31 -6.39 -32.83
CA SER A 248 -17.69 -6.32 -34.16
C SER A 248 -18.07 -7.53 -35.05
N ILE A 249 -18.09 -8.74 -34.48
CA ILE A 249 -18.54 -9.95 -35.19
C ILE A 249 -20.04 -9.84 -35.55
N LYS A 250 -20.88 -9.33 -34.65
CA LYS A 250 -22.32 -9.13 -34.92
C LYS A 250 -22.58 -8.10 -36.02
N THR A 251 -21.86 -6.97 -36.06
CA THR A 251 -21.98 -5.99 -37.15
C THR A 251 -21.50 -6.56 -38.47
N ALA A 252 -20.36 -7.25 -38.50
CA ALA A 252 -19.88 -7.93 -39.71
C ALA A 252 -20.88 -8.98 -40.24
N MET A 253 -21.53 -9.72 -39.34
CA MET A 253 -22.59 -10.67 -39.72
C MET A 253 -23.89 -10.00 -40.17
N ALA A 254 -24.21 -8.79 -39.68
CA ALA A 254 -25.37 -8.01 -40.13
C ALA A 254 -25.13 -7.43 -41.55
N ASP A 255 -23.92 -6.94 -41.83
CA ASP A 255 -23.54 -6.42 -43.15
C ASP A 255 -23.49 -7.54 -44.20
N THR A 256 -23.12 -8.76 -43.81
CA THR A 256 -23.15 -9.94 -44.69
C THR A 256 -24.58 -10.32 -45.13
N LYS A 257 -25.61 -9.97 -44.36
CA LYS A 257 -27.02 -10.17 -44.72
C LYS A 257 -27.63 -9.00 -45.50
N ALA A 258 -26.99 -7.82 -45.47
CA ALA A 258 -27.44 -6.64 -46.22
C ALA A 258 -26.79 -6.54 -47.62
N ALA A 259 -25.81 -7.39 -47.94
CA ALA A 259 -25.11 -7.42 -49.23
C ALA A 259 -25.85 -8.19 -50.34
N GLU A 260 -27.19 -8.12 -50.37
CA GLU A 260 -27.96 -8.30 -51.60
C GLU A 260 -28.62 -6.95 -51.94
N SER A 261 -28.00 -6.27 -52.91
CA SER A 261 -28.36 -4.97 -53.50
C SER A 261 -27.63 -3.71 -52.97
N THR A 262 -26.81 -3.19 -53.89
CA THR A 262 -26.39 -1.79 -54.11
C THR A 262 -25.21 -1.18 -53.34
N VAL A 263 -24.23 -0.76 -54.17
CA VAL A 263 -22.94 -0.13 -53.87
C VAL A 263 -23.06 1.39 -53.65
N ARG A 264 -22.47 1.91 -52.56
CA ARG A 264 -21.58 3.10 -52.57
C ARG A 264 -20.85 3.27 -51.21
N PRO A 265 -19.59 3.75 -51.19
CA PRO A 265 -18.71 3.60 -50.04
C PRO A 265 -18.62 4.83 -49.12
N ALA A 266 -18.23 4.52 -47.88
CA ALA A 266 -17.36 5.30 -47.00
C ALA A 266 -17.81 6.71 -46.58
N LYS A 267 -18.56 6.77 -45.48
CA LYS A 267 -18.33 7.75 -44.41
C LYS A 267 -18.75 7.18 -43.05
N VAL A 268 -18.03 6.15 -42.60
CA VAL A 268 -18.10 5.63 -41.23
C VAL A 268 -16.66 5.44 -40.77
N LEU A 269 -16.05 6.52 -40.31
CA LEU A 269 -14.83 6.53 -39.49
C LEU A 269 -14.84 7.89 -38.77
N GLU A 270 -15.92 8.18 -38.06
CA GLU A 270 -15.75 8.84 -36.77
C GLU A 270 -15.64 7.67 -35.82
N ASP A 271 -14.40 7.19 -35.68
CA ASP A 271 -14.04 6.17 -34.74
C ASP A 271 -14.48 6.68 -33.37
N ALA A 272 -15.65 6.23 -32.90
CA ALA A 272 -15.86 6.01 -31.49
C ALA A 272 -14.81 4.98 -31.10
N ASP A 273 -13.62 5.49 -30.82
CA ASP A 273 -12.48 4.73 -30.37
C ASP A 273 -12.87 4.16 -29.02
N ASN A 274 -13.43 2.96 -29.07
CA ASN A 274 -13.89 2.17 -27.96
C ASN A 274 -12.65 1.51 -27.32
N SER A 275 -11.60 2.32 -27.11
CA SER A 275 -10.34 1.91 -26.52
C SER A 275 -10.52 1.93 -25.00
N ASN A 276 -10.22 0.81 -24.36
CA ASN A 276 -10.40 0.66 -22.92
C ASN A 276 -9.42 1.59 -22.19
N CYS A 277 -9.94 2.59 -21.48
CA CYS A 277 -9.16 3.59 -20.74
C CYS A 277 -8.87 3.17 -19.28
N TRP A 278 -8.61 1.87 -19.06
CA TRP A 278 -8.43 1.30 -17.73
C TRP A 278 -7.22 1.89 -16.98
N GLU A 279 -6.22 2.36 -17.72
CA GLU A 279 -5.01 2.99 -17.18
C GLU A 279 -5.29 4.38 -16.57
N THR A 280 -6.08 5.19 -17.28
CA THR A 280 -6.52 6.51 -16.80
C THR A 280 -7.46 6.36 -15.61
N GLU A 281 -8.33 5.35 -15.65
CA GLU A 281 -9.22 5.02 -14.53
C GLU A 281 -8.44 4.59 -13.27
N LEU A 282 -7.45 3.71 -13.43
CA LEU A 282 -6.55 3.29 -12.36
C LEU A 282 -5.79 4.48 -11.78
N GLY A 283 -5.18 5.31 -12.64
CA GLY A 283 -4.44 6.52 -12.23
C GLY A 283 -5.33 7.51 -11.47
N GLY A 284 -6.55 7.74 -11.95
CA GLY A 284 -7.53 8.59 -11.28
C GLY A 284 -7.94 8.06 -9.91
N GLN A 285 -8.08 6.74 -9.73
CA GLN A 285 -8.39 6.14 -8.42
C GLN A 285 -7.21 6.26 -7.45
N ILE A 286 -5.99 5.97 -7.90
CA ILE A 286 -4.76 6.10 -7.09
C ILE A 286 -4.56 7.57 -6.66
N TYR A 287 -4.74 8.52 -7.59
CA TYR A 287 -4.64 9.95 -7.30
C TYR A 287 -5.60 10.39 -6.21
N ARG A 288 -6.89 10.04 -6.33
CA ARG A 288 -7.91 10.38 -5.33
C ARG A 288 -7.60 9.77 -3.97
N LEU A 289 -7.10 8.53 -3.95
CA LEU A 289 -6.69 7.86 -2.72
C LEU A 289 -5.54 8.62 -2.03
N LEU A 290 -4.48 8.96 -2.77
CA LEU A 290 -3.33 9.70 -2.25
C LEU A 290 -3.69 11.08 -1.72
N ILE A 291 -4.50 11.85 -2.47
CA ILE A 291 -4.91 13.18 -2.04
C ILE A 291 -5.80 13.11 -0.79
N ILE A 292 -6.75 12.17 -0.73
CA ILE A 292 -7.60 12.01 0.46
C ILE A 292 -6.79 11.53 1.67
N GLU A 293 -5.84 10.61 1.49
CA GLU A 293 -4.90 10.22 2.56
C GLU A 293 -4.11 11.41 3.08
N PHE A 294 -3.58 12.23 2.18
CA PHE A 294 -2.85 13.44 2.56
C PHE A 294 -3.74 14.41 3.33
N LEU A 295 -4.97 14.66 2.86
CA LEU A 295 -5.92 15.55 3.53
C LEU A 295 -6.33 15.01 4.90
N ILE A 296 -6.63 13.72 5.04
CA ILE A 296 -6.96 13.09 6.32
C ILE A 296 -5.78 13.19 7.29
N GLN A 297 -4.57 12.91 6.81
CA GLN A 297 -3.36 13.02 7.63
C GLN A 297 -3.14 14.47 8.10
N PHE A 298 -3.35 15.43 7.22
CA PHE A 298 -3.19 16.85 7.55
C PHE A 298 -4.27 17.35 8.53
N ILE A 299 -5.53 16.97 8.32
CA ILE A 299 -6.68 17.46 9.09
C ILE A 299 -6.84 16.73 10.43
N PHE A 300 -6.56 15.43 10.49
CA PHE A 300 -6.80 14.63 11.69
C PHE A 300 -5.51 14.27 12.41
N TYR A 301 -4.50 13.75 11.71
CA TYR A 301 -3.30 13.23 12.38
C TYR A 301 -2.40 14.35 12.91
N LEU A 302 -2.14 15.41 12.15
CA LEU A 302 -1.31 16.53 12.63
C LEU A 302 -1.91 17.21 13.88
N PRO A 303 -3.22 17.56 13.93
CA PRO A 303 -3.80 18.11 15.14
C PRO A 303 -3.84 17.10 16.28
N TRP A 304 -4.03 15.82 15.99
CA TRP A 304 -3.98 14.76 17.00
C TRP A 304 -2.60 14.65 17.66
N GLU A 305 -1.52 14.69 16.88
CA GLU A 305 -0.15 14.71 17.43
C GLU A 305 0.13 15.99 18.23
N ALA A 306 -0.31 17.15 17.72
CA ALA A 306 -0.19 18.41 18.43
C ALA A 306 -0.97 18.39 19.75
N LEU A 307 -2.16 17.80 19.76
CA LEU A 307 -2.98 17.62 20.95
C LEU A 307 -2.30 16.69 21.96
N LYS A 308 -1.80 15.52 21.53
CA LYS A 308 -1.06 14.59 22.39
C LYS A 308 0.14 15.28 23.03
N TYR A 309 0.92 16.02 22.24
CA TYR A 309 2.05 16.80 22.74
C TYR A 309 1.61 17.83 23.81
N MET A 310 0.52 18.57 23.56
CA MET A 310 -0.03 19.52 24.53
C MET A 310 -0.51 18.84 25.81
N LEU A 311 -1.18 17.69 25.72
CA LEU A 311 -1.67 16.93 26.88
C LEU A 311 -0.51 16.39 27.75
N VAL A 312 0.57 15.91 27.12
CA VAL A 312 1.80 15.50 27.82
C VAL A 312 2.45 16.70 28.52
N LYS A 313 2.56 17.85 27.84
CA LYS A 313 3.10 19.08 28.43
C LYS A 313 2.27 19.59 29.61
N CYS A 314 0.95 19.44 29.54
CA CYS A 314 0.01 19.73 30.62
C CYS A 314 0.00 18.68 31.75
N LYS A 315 0.87 17.65 31.68
CA LYS A 315 0.96 16.53 32.65
C LYS A 315 -0.33 15.71 32.79
N ILE A 316 -1.21 15.73 31.79
CA ILE A 316 -2.45 14.94 31.76
C ILE A 316 -2.15 13.50 31.34
N LEU A 317 -1.24 13.34 30.37
CA LEU A 317 -0.78 12.03 29.88
C LEU A 317 0.68 11.82 30.27
N PRO A 318 1.09 10.57 30.58
CA PRO A 318 2.49 10.25 30.83
C PRO A 318 3.31 10.33 29.53
N GLU A 319 4.61 10.58 29.69
CA GLU A 319 5.56 10.83 28.59
C GLU A 319 5.71 9.64 27.62
N THR A 320 5.34 8.43 28.07
CA THR A 320 5.30 7.18 27.28
C THR A 320 4.36 7.26 26.07
N TYR A 321 3.32 8.11 26.11
CA TYR A 321 2.40 8.27 24.98
C TYR A 321 2.98 9.08 23.81
N LEU A 322 4.17 9.66 23.98
CA LEU A 322 4.91 10.36 22.92
C LEU A 322 5.86 9.42 22.14
N GLU A 323 5.85 8.12 22.43
CA GLU A 323 6.70 7.17 21.71
C GLU A 323 6.36 7.14 20.22
N PHE A 324 7.34 7.49 19.40
CA PHE A 324 7.22 7.48 17.94
C PHE A 324 7.37 6.04 17.44
N ASN A 325 6.27 5.44 17.00
CA ASN A 325 6.27 4.12 16.38
C ASN A 325 6.91 4.18 14.98
N ILE A 326 8.24 4.04 14.94
CA ILE A 326 9.05 4.07 13.71
C ILE A 326 8.48 3.09 12.68
N CYS A 327 8.20 1.84 13.08
CA CYS A 327 7.81 0.80 12.15
C CYS A 327 6.48 1.10 11.43
N ARG A 328 5.47 1.62 12.14
CA ARG A 328 4.15 1.95 11.56
C ARG A 328 4.27 3.11 10.58
N ASN A 329 5.01 4.15 10.95
CA ASN A 329 5.21 5.33 10.12
C ASN A 329 6.08 5.03 8.89
N THR A 330 7.11 4.19 9.05
CA THR A 330 7.91 3.72 7.92
C THR A 330 7.09 2.84 6.97
N LEU A 331 6.20 2.00 7.49
CA LEU A 331 5.33 1.17 6.64
C LEU A 331 4.38 2.03 5.81
N GLN A 332 3.71 2.99 6.43
CA GLN A 332 2.82 3.92 5.72
C GLN A 332 3.57 4.76 4.67
N LEU A 333 4.83 5.11 4.94
CA LEU A 333 5.68 5.77 3.95
C LEU A 333 5.96 4.87 2.74
N ILE A 334 6.27 3.58 2.97
CA ILE A 334 6.51 2.61 1.89
C ILE A 334 5.24 2.42 1.07
N TYR A 335 4.07 2.29 1.71
CA TYR A 335 2.79 2.18 1.02
C TYR A 335 2.51 3.39 0.10
N ASN A 336 2.64 4.62 0.62
CA ASN A 336 2.43 5.83 -0.18
C ASN A 336 3.42 5.93 -1.34
N GLN A 337 4.66 5.50 -1.13
CA GLN A 337 5.63 5.39 -2.21
C GLN A 337 5.18 4.36 -3.24
N THR A 338 4.75 3.16 -2.83
CA THR A 338 4.27 2.17 -3.80
C THR A 338 3.09 2.69 -4.64
N LEU A 339 2.11 3.37 -4.03
CA LEU A 339 1.01 3.99 -4.76
C LEU A 339 1.48 5.01 -5.80
N LEU A 340 2.38 5.94 -5.41
CA LEU A 340 2.94 6.95 -6.31
C LEU A 340 3.74 6.36 -7.48
N TRP A 341 4.27 5.15 -7.32
CA TRP A 341 4.98 4.47 -8.42
C TRP A 341 4.03 3.72 -9.36
N PHE A 342 2.89 3.25 -8.85
CA PHE A 342 1.89 2.53 -9.63
C PHE A 342 0.92 3.46 -10.38
N GLY A 343 0.73 4.70 -9.92
CA GLY A 343 -0.15 5.70 -10.55
C GLY A 343 0.53 7.05 -10.65
#